data_AF-A0A2M7M347-F1
#
_entry.id   AF-A0A2M7M347-F1
#
_cell.length_a   1.000
_cell.length_b   1.000
_cell.length_c   1.000
_cell.angle_alpha   90.00
_cell.angle_beta   90.00
_cell.angle_gamma   90.00
#
_symmetry.space_group_name_H-M   'P 1'
#
loop_
_entity.id
_entity.type
_entity.pdbx_description
1 polymer ?
#
loop_
_entity_poly.entity_id
_entity_poly.type
_entity_poly.pdbx_seq_one_letter_code
_entity_poly.pdbx_strand_id
1 'polypeptide(L)' 'TALEINACYDRLDLNDNNSRRAKDFGVKLAIGSDSHSLGMLKYLKLGVAVARRGWLEKKDVLNTYPLTKILKRKNV' A
#
# COMPACT_ATOMS: atom_id res chain seq x y z
N THR A 1 12.24 3.16 4.61
CA THR A 1 11.39 3.94 3.69
C THR A 1 10.44 3.04 2.90
N ALA A 2 9.24 3.55 2.57
CA ALA A 2 8.19 2.96 1.74
C ALA A 2 7.29 4.08 1.17
N LEU A 3 6.54 3.81 0.10
CA LEU A 3 5.52 4.72 -0.46
C LEU A 3 4.11 4.19 -0.17
N GLU A 4 3.11 5.06 -0.23
CA GLU A 4 1.72 4.71 0.08
C GLU A 4 0.87 4.55 -1.21
N ILE A 5 -0.03 3.57 -1.17
CA ILE A 5 -1.24 3.52 -1.99
C ILE A 5 -2.40 3.91 -1.06
N ASN A 6 -2.79 5.18 -1.13
CA ASN A 6 -3.91 5.74 -0.42
C ASN A 6 -5.19 5.30 -1.12
N ALA A 7 -5.93 4.44 -0.43
CA ALA A 7 -7.13 3.80 -0.95
C ALA A 7 -8.38 4.69 -0.86
N CYS A 8 -8.29 5.92 -0.33
CA CYS A 8 -9.42 6.83 -0.32
C CYS A 8 -9.90 7.04 -1.77
N TYR A 9 -11.21 6.86 -1.98
CA TYR A 9 -11.81 6.72 -3.31
C TYR A 9 -11.63 7.95 -4.22
N ASP A 10 -11.48 9.13 -3.61
CA ASP A 10 -11.25 10.42 -4.26
C ASP A 10 -9.75 10.74 -4.46
N ARG A 11 -8.84 9.93 -3.90
CA ARG A 11 -7.38 10.04 -4.06
C ARG A 11 -6.83 8.97 -4.99
N LEU A 12 -6.89 7.70 -4.57
CA LEU A 12 -6.28 6.55 -5.26
C LEU A 12 -4.82 6.80 -5.69
N ASP A 13 -4.00 7.26 -4.75
CA ASP A 13 -2.63 7.72 -4.98
C ASP A 13 -1.64 6.99 -4.05
N LEU A 14 -0.60 6.30 -4.53
CA LEU A 14 -0.19 6.17 -5.93
C LEU A 14 -1.17 5.34 -6.78
N ASN A 15 -1.34 5.75 -8.04
CA ASN A 15 -2.04 4.95 -9.04
C ASN A 15 -1.27 3.66 -9.39
N ASP A 16 -1.87 2.79 -10.20
CA ASP A 16 -1.32 1.49 -10.58
C ASP A 16 0.00 1.57 -11.36
N ASN A 17 0.12 2.51 -12.31
CA ASN A 17 1.34 2.73 -13.07
C ASN A 17 2.51 3.15 -12.17
N ASN A 18 2.29 4.10 -11.27
CA ASN A 18 3.30 4.56 -10.32
C ASN A 18 3.62 3.49 -9.27
N SER A 19 2.64 2.70 -8.86
CA SER A 19 2.84 1.54 -7.98
C SER A 19 3.74 0.49 -8.63
N ARG A 20 3.51 0.16 -9.90
CA ARG A 20 4.36 -0.75 -10.67
C ARG A 20 5.77 -0.20 -10.82
N ARG A 21 5.90 1.09 -11.13
CA ARG A 21 7.20 1.75 -11.24
C ARG A 21 7.96 1.74 -9.91
N ALA A 22 7.28 1.97 -8.78
CA ALA A 22 7.87 1.86 -7.45
C ALA A 22 8.40 0.44 -7.18
N LYS A 23 7.65 -0.61 -7.58
CA LYS A 23 8.12 -2.00 -7.54
C LYS A 23 9.37 -2.20 -8.38
N ASP A 24 9.39 -1.67 -9.61
CA ASP A 24 10.54 -1.81 -10.52
C ASP A 24 11.81 -1.16 -9.95
N PHE A 25 11.67 -0.12 -9.11
CA PHE A 25 12.78 0.49 -8.35
C PHE A 25 13.07 -0.18 -6.99
N GLY A 26 12.42 -1.30 -6.67
CA GLY A 26 12.61 -2.02 -5.41
C GLY A 26 12.00 -1.33 -4.19
N VAL A 27 11.20 -0.28 -4.38
CA VAL A 27 10.51 0.43 -3.31
C VAL A 27 9.34 -0.40 -2.81
N LYS A 28 9.17 -0.50 -1.48
CA LYS A 28 8.04 -1.18 -0.86
C LYS A 28 6.84 -0.25 -0.77
N LEU A 29 5.64 -0.81 -0.96
CA LEU A 29 4.38 -0.08 -0.85
C LEU A 29 3.64 -0.45 0.43
N ALA A 30 2.91 0.51 0.99
CA ALA A 30 1.92 0.31 2.04
C ALA A 30 0.54 0.72 1.52
N ILE A 31 -0.51 -0.01 1.88
CA ILE A 31 -1.89 0.35 1.56
C ILE A 31 -2.53 0.98 2.79
N GLY A 32 -2.97 2.22 2.67
CA GLY A 32 -3.68 2.99 3.69
C GLY A 32 -5.06 3.40 3.22
N SER A 33 -5.97 3.75 4.13
CA SER A 33 -7.32 4.20 3.77
C SER A 33 -7.56 5.69 3.97
N ASP A 34 -6.63 6.39 4.64
CA ASP A 34 -6.78 7.80 5.03
C ASP A 34 -8.11 8.08 5.73
N SER A 35 -8.53 7.12 6.57
CA SER A 35 -9.86 7.11 7.17
C SER A 35 -9.99 8.19 8.25
N HIS A 36 -10.98 9.07 8.07
CA HIS A 36 -11.45 10.03 9.07
C HIS A 36 -12.77 9.60 9.73
N SER A 37 -13.32 8.47 9.29
CA SER A 37 -14.48 7.81 9.91
C SER A 37 -14.41 6.30 9.69
N LEU A 38 -15.11 5.53 10.54
CA LEU A 38 -15.07 4.07 10.53
C LEU A 38 -15.54 3.48 9.18
N GLY A 39 -16.51 4.15 8.54
CA GLY A 39 -17.05 3.75 7.23
C GLY A 39 -16.04 3.87 6.08
N MET A 40 -14.97 4.64 6.22
CA MET A 40 -13.94 4.80 5.17
C MET A 40 -12.99 3.59 5.08
N LEU A 41 -12.89 2.77 6.12
CA LEU A 41 -12.07 1.55 6.11
C LEU A 41 -12.48 0.58 4.98
N LYS A 42 -13.74 0.65 4.54
CA LYS A 42 -14.26 -0.13 3.41
C LYS A 42 -13.50 0.12 2.10
N TYR A 43 -12.79 1.24 1.98
CA TYR A 43 -12.05 1.61 0.78
C TYR A 43 -10.72 0.89 0.63
N LEU A 44 -10.20 0.21 1.66
CA LEU A 44 -8.98 -0.61 1.54
C LEU A 44 -9.03 -1.61 0.37
N LYS A 45 -10.22 -2.10 0.01
CA LYS A 45 -10.43 -2.96 -1.16
C LYS A 45 -10.01 -2.29 -2.49
N LEU A 46 -10.14 -0.97 -2.60
CA LEU A 46 -9.71 -0.18 -3.75
C LEU A 46 -8.18 -0.14 -3.83
N GLY A 47 -7.49 0.09 -2.70
CA GLY A 47 -6.03 0.04 -2.64
C GLY A 47 -5.47 -1.35 -3.01
N VAL A 48 -6.13 -2.43 -2.59
CA VAL A 48 -5.78 -3.79 -3.02
C VAL A 48 -6.00 -3.97 -4.53
N ALA A 49 -7.06 -3.39 -5.10
CA ALA A 49 -7.29 -3.43 -6.54
C ALA A 49 -6.21 -2.66 -7.32
N VAL A 50 -5.81 -1.46 -6.85
CA VAL A 50 -4.68 -0.70 -7.41
C VAL A 50 -3.38 -1.49 -7.34
N ALA A 51 -3.08 -2.10 -6.20
CA ALA A 51 -1.90 -2.94 -6.02
C ALA A 51 -1.86 -4.12 -7.03
N ARG A 52 -3.00 -4.80 -7.23
CA ARG A 52 -3.13 -5.89 -8.22
C ARG A 52 -2.93 -5.39 -9.65
N ARG A 53 -3.53 -4.24 -10.01
CA ARG A 53 -3.35 -3.61 -11.32
C ARG A 53 -1.90 -3.18 -11.57
N GLY A 54 -1.21 -2.73 -10.53
CA GLY A 54 0.22 -2.42 -10.54
C GLY A 54 1.13 -3.65 -10.46
N TRP A 55 0.59 -4.87 -10.55
CA TRP A 55 1.31 -6.14 -10.51
C TRP A 55 2.17 -6.33 -9.25
N LEU A 56 1.75 -5.75 -8.13
CA LEU A 56 2.39 -5.96 -6.84
C LEU A 56 2.11 -7.36 -6.33
N GLU A 57 3.15 -8.03 -5.85
CA GLU A 57 3.04 -9.30 -5.16
C GLU A 57 3.05 -9.09 -3.64
N LYS A 58 2.76 -10.16 -2.87
CA LYS A 58 2.80 -10.12 -1.40
C LYS A 58 4.12 -9.51 -0.87
N LYS A 59 5.25 -9.87 -1.47
CA LYS A 59 6.58 -9.39 -1.09
C LYS A 59 6.78 -7.87 -1.28
N ASP A 60 5.95 -7.21 -2.08
CA ASP A 60 6.07 -5.78 -2.41
C ASP A 60 5.23 -4.90 -1.47
N VAL A 61 4.24 -5.48 -0.78
CA VAL A 61 3.29 -4.76 0.07
C VAL A 61 3.53 -5.06 1.55
N LEU A 62 3.83 -4.02 2.33
CA LEU A 62 4.17 -4.11 3.75
C LEU A 62 3.03 -4.69 4.62
N ASN A 63 1.78 -4.40 4.28
CA ASN A 63 0.60 -4.87 5.02
C ASN A 63 0.49 -6.41 5.09
N THR A 64 1.24 -7.13 4.27
CA THR A 64 1.22 -8.59 4.22
C THR A 64 2.29 -9.25 5.11
N TYR A 65 3.17 -8.44 5.72
CA TYR A 65 4.27 -8.93 6.53
C TYR A 65 3.78 -9.22 7.96
N PRO A 66 4.39 -10.20 8.65
CA PRO A 66 4.15 -10.39 10.07
C PRO A 66 4.51 -9.12 10.87
N LEU A 67 3.74 -8.84 11.92
CA LEU A 67 3.93 -7.67 12.78
C LEU A 67 5.38 -7.56 13.30
N THR A 68 5.98 -8.67 13.73
CA THR A 68 7.36 -8.73 14.25
C THR A 68 8.38 -8.24 13.22
N LYS A 69 8.17 -8.54 11.93
CA LYS A 69 9.04 -8.08 10.84
C LYS A 69 8.91 -6.58 10.61
N ILE A 70 7.70 -6.04 10.72
CA ILE A 70 7.45 -4.58 10.60
C ILE A 70 8.10 -3.83 11.77
N LEU A 71 7.94 -4.30 13.00
CA LEU A 71 8.52 -3.65 14.19
C LEU A 71 10.05 -3.60 14.12
N LYS A 72 10.71 -4.68 13.67
CA LYS A 72 12.17 -4.69 13.48
C LYS A 72 12.65 -3.65 12.44
N ARG A 73 11.86 -3.41 11.38
CA ARG A 73 12.19 -2.45 10.32
C ARG A 73 12.11 -0.99 10.79
N LYS A 74 11.35 -0.67 11.84
CA LYS A 74 11.20 0.70 12.36
C LYS A 74 12.39 1.17 13.20
N ASN A 75 13.26 0.25 13.65
CA ASN A 75 14.38 0.55 14.54
C ASN A 75 15.71 0.72 13.78
N VAL A 76 15.65 1.09 12.50
CA VAL A 76 16.81 1.37 11.64
C VAL A 76 16.69 2.79 11.10
#